data_AF-A0A3Q8FT44-F1
#
_entry.id   AF-A0A3Q8FT44-F1
#
_cell.length_a   1.000
_cell.length_b   1.000
_cell.length_c   1.000
_cell.angle_alpha   90.00
_cell.angle_beta   90.00
_cell.angle_gamma   90.00
#
_symmetry.space_group_name_H-M   'P 1'
#
loop_
_entity.id
_entity.type
_entity.pdbx_description
1 polymer ?
#
loop_
_entity_poly.entity_id
_entity_poly.type
_entity_poly.pdbx_seq_one_letter_code
_entity_poly.pdbx_strand_id
1 'polypeptide(L)'
;MILRGRFSPRRKALLALVLIVLAWLGYAWYANLAITKGIEQKDMDWNGDGTVSRDEIIQSFYAVAVNDSQEGNRHCRTFVWRSSGQQIRVDCRTEFKPDAAAEKK
;
A
#
# COMPACT_ATOMS: atom_id res chain seq x y z
N MET A 1 -24.16 -34.10 -0.59
CA MET A 1 -22.73 -34.37 -0.83
C MET A 1 -22.27 -33.50 -2.00
N ILE A 2 -21.95 -32.23 -1.70
CA ILE A 2 -21.57 -31.23 -2.71
C ILE A 2 -20.06 -31.35 -2.92
N LEU A 3 -19.62 -31.39 -4.19
CA LEU A 3 -18.23 -31.49 -4.69
C LEU A 3 -17.75 -32.91 -5.08
N ARG A 4 -18.37 -33.51 -6.10
CA ARG A 4 -17.75 -34.58 -6.92
C ARG A 4 -17.49 -34.13 -8.36
N GLY A 5 -17.11 -32.88 -8.55
CA GLY A 5 -16.57 -32.39 -9.82
C GLY A 5 -15.04 -32.34 -9.76
N ARG A 6 -14.35 -33.15 -10.58
CA ARG A 6 -12.89 -32.99 -10.77
C ARG A 6 -12.62 -31.57 -11.26
N PHE A 7 -11.77 -30.81 -10.57
CA PHE A 7 -11.30 -29.51 -11.06
C PHE A 7 -10.63 -29.69 -12.42
N SER A 8 -11.20 -29.05 -13.46
CA SER A 8 -10.58 -29.04 -14.79
C SER A 8 -9.20 -28.37 -14.72
N PRO A 9 -8.25 -28.73 -15.61
CA PRO A 9 -6.90 -28.17 -15.59
C PRO A 9 -6.92 -26.63 -15.65
N ARG A 10 -7.85 -26.05 -16.41
CA ARG A 10 -8.08 -24.60 -16.47
C ARG A 10 -8.42 -23.99 -15.10
N ARG A 11 -9.32 -24.64 -14.33
CA ARG A 11 -9.68 -24.15 -12.99
C ARG A 11 -8.53 -24.31 -12.00
N LYS A 12 -7.71 -25.36 -12.11
CA LYS A 12 -6.49 -25.50 -11.29
C LYS A 12 -5.48 -24.39 -11.58
N ALA A 13 -5.26 -24.07 -12.86
CA ALA A 13 -4.38 -22.98 -13.26
C ALA A 13 -4.89 -21.63 -12.73
N LEU A 14 -6.19 -21.37 -12.85
CA LEU A 14 -6.81 -20.16 -12.31
C LEU A 14 -6.67 -20.09 -10.78
N LEU A 15 -6.91 -21.19 -10.07
CA LEU A 15 -6.71 -21.24 -8.62
C LEU A 15 -5.25 -20.98 -8.22
N ALA A 16 -4.29 -21.56 -8.94
CA ALA A 16 -2.88 -21.31 -8.70
C ALA A 16 -2.52 -19.83 -8.91
N LEU A 17 -3.03 -19.22 -9.98
CA LEU A 17 -2.84 -17.78 -10.24
C LEU A 17 -3.45 -16.91 -9.13
N VAL A 18 -4.66 -17.23 -8.68
CA VAL A 18 -5.30 -16.52 -7.55
C VAL A 18 -4.46 -16.63 -6.29
N LEU A 19 -3.95 -17.83 -5.96
CA LEU A 19 -3.09 -18.02 -4.79
C LEU A 19 -1.79 -17.23 -4.88
N ILE A 20 -1.18 -17.13 -6.07
CA ILE A 20 0.01 -16.31 -6.30
C ILE A 20 -0.29 -14.83 -6.05
N VAL A 21 -1.41 -14.32 -6.58
CA VAL A 21 -1.82 -12.92 -6.38
C VAL A 21 -2.08 -12.65 -4.89
N LEU A 22 -2.79 -13.55 -4.19
CA LEU A 22 -3.04 -13.40 -2.75
C LEU A 22 -1.74 -13.43 -1.92
N ALA A 23 -0.83 -14.34 -2.26
CA ALA A 23 0.48 -14.40 -1.60
C ALA A 23 1.28 -13.11 -1.83
N TRP A 24 1.25 -12.57 -3.05
CA TRP A 24 1.90 -11.31 -3.37
C TRP A 24 1.26 -10.12 -2.62
N LEU A 25 -0.07 -10.05 -2.52
CA LEU A 25 -0.76 -9.02 -1.73
C LEU A 25 -0.41 -9.10 -0.23
N GLY A 26 -0.35 -10.31 0.32
CA GLY A 26 0.07 -10.52 1.71
C GLY A 26 1.51 -10.07 1.95
N TYR A 27 2.42 -10.38 1.02
CA TYR A 27 3.79 -9.89 1.05
C TYR A 27 3.86 -8.37 0.93
N ALA A 28 3.10 -7.78 0.00
CA ALA A 28 3.08 -6.34 -0.22
C ALA A 28 2.64 -5.56 1.02
N TRP A 29 1.61 -6.07 1.71
CA TRP A 29 1.15 -5.51 2.97
C TRP A 29 2.20 -5.64 4.07
N TYR A 30 2.80 -6.83 4.23
CA TYR A 30 3.86 -7.07 5.23
C TYR A 30 5.10 -6.19 5.00
N ALA A 31 5.49 -5.99 3.74
CA ALA A 31 6.64 -5.18 3.36
C ALA A 31 6.34 -3.66 3.32
N ASN A 32 5.14 -3.23 3.72
CA ASN A 32 4.67 -1.86 3.67
C ASN A 32 4.84 -1.18 2.30
N LEU A 33 4.57 -1.90 1.21
CA LEU A 33 4.69 -1.34 -0.14
C LEU A 33 3.70 -0.19 -0.32
N ALA A 34 4.15 0.88 -1.01
CA ALA A 34 3.38 2.10 -1.20
C ALA A 34 1.99 1.85 -1.80
N ILE A 35 1.87 0.89 -2.72
CA ILE A 35 0.58 0.51 -3.33
C ILE A 35 -0.49 0.10 -2.31
N THR A 36 -0.08 -0.43 -1.15
CA THR A 36 -1.02 -0.91 -0.12
C THR A 36 -1.54 0.19 0.81
N LYS A 37 -1.04 1.43 0.66
CA LYS A 37 -1.31 2.55 1.58
C LYS A 37 -2.36 3.55 1.07
N GLY A 38 -2.96 3.27 -0.10
CA GLY A 38 -4.03 4.09 -0.67
C GLY A 38 -3.58 5.50 -1.07
N ILE A 39 -2.40 5.61 -1.68
CA ILE A 39 -1.82 6.88 -2.15
C ILE A 39 -2.43 7.23 -3.51
N GLU A 40 -2.74 8.51 -3.74
CA GLU A 40 -3.25 8.96 -5.03
C GLU A 40 -2.14 8.93 -6.09
N GLN A 41 -2.48 8.62 -7.35
CA GLN A 41 -1.47 8.52 -8.41
C GLN A 41 -0.68 9.82 -8.59
N LYS A 42 -1.34 10.99 -8.48
CA LYS A 42 -0.68 12.30 -8.58
C LYS A 42 0.39 12.55 -7.48
N ASP A 43 0.37 11.78 -6.41
CA ASP A 43 1.33 11.89 -5.31
C ASP A 43 2.47 10.86 -5.46
N MET A 44 2.55 10.15 -6.58
CA MET A 44 3.60 9.14 -6.86
C MET A 44 4.79 9.70 -7.64
N ASP A 45 5.10 10.99 -7.48
CA ASP A 45 6.34 11.58 -7.98
C ASP A 45 7.46 11.20 -6.99
N TRP A 46 8.20 10.12 -7.30
CA TRP A 46 9.23 9.58 -6.41
C TRP A 46 10.60 10.19 -6.68
N ASN A 47 10.83 10.66 -7.90
CA ASN A 47 12.10 11.27 -8.30
C ASN A 47 12.10 12.80 -8.06
N GLY A 48 10.93 13.41 -7.81
CA GLY A 48 10.75 14.83 -7.52
C GLY A 48 10.85 15.72 -8.76
N ASP A 49 10.61 15.20 -9.96
CA ASP A 49 10.71 15.97 -11.20
C ASP A 49 9.46 16.82 -11.51
N GLY A 50 8.42 16.71 -10.67
CA GLY A 50 7.18 17.47 -10.78
C GLY A 50 6.14 16.85 -11.71
N THR A 51 6.44 15.69 -12.30
CA THR A 51 5.50 14.93 -13.13
C THR A 51 5.38 13.50 -12.63
N VAL A 52 4.19 12.91 -12.79
CA VAL A 52 4.01 11.48 -12.47
C VAL A 52 4.01 10.67 -13.75
N SER A 53 4.94 9.73 -13.82
CA SER A 53 5.08 8.77 -14.91
C SER A 53 4.46 7.41 -14.57
N ARG A 54 4.20 6.60 -15.61
CA ARG A 54 3.73 5.21 -15.41
C ARG A 54 4.74 4.35 -14.68
N ASP A 55 6.03 4.60 -14.91
CA ASP A 55 7.10 3.85 -14.26
C ASP A 55 7.11 4.12 -12.76
N GLU A 56 6.86 5.34 -12.34
CA GLU A 56 6.73 5.68 -10.92
C GLU A 56 5.48 5.06 -10.28
N ILE A 57 4.36 5.02 -10.99
CA ILE A 57 3.18 4.29 -10.51
C ILE A 57 3.54 2.83 -10.29
N ILE A 58 4.26 2.19 -11.21
CA ILE A 58 4.69 0.79 -11.09
C ILE A 58 5.71 0.62 -9.96
N GLN A 59 6.59 1.58 -9.72
CA GLN A 59 7.54 1.54 -8.59
C GLN A 59 6.85 1.43 -7.24
N SER A 60 5.63 1.95 -7.08
CA SER A 60 4.84 1.77 -5.85
C SER A 60 4.52 0.30 -5.51
N PHE A 61 4.58 -0.60 -6.51
CA PHE A 61 4.32 -2.04 -6.37
C PHE A 61 5.53 -2.85 -5.92
N TYR A 62 6.76 -2.30 -6.01
CA TYR A 62 7.96 -3.10 -5.74
C TYR A 62 9.14 -2.33 -5.15
N ALA A 63 9.30 -1.04 -5.46
CA ALA A 63 10.50 -0.26 -5.12
C ALA A 63 10.31 0.67 -3.92
N VAL A 64 9.09 1.14 -3.67
CA VAL A 64 8.80 2.13 -2.62
C VAL A 64 8.08 1.49 -1.43
N ALA A 65 8.59 1.75 -0.22
CA ALA A 65 7.94 1.38 1.03
C ALA A 65 7.56 2.62 1.85
N VAL A 66 6.59 2.45 2.76
CA VAL A 66 6.05 3.51 3.59
C VAL A 66 6.14 3.14 5.06
N ASN A 67 6.77 3.99 5.85
CA ASN A 67 6.80 3.87 7.29
C ASN A 67 5.81 4.88 7.89
N ASP A 68 4.70 4.37 8.43
CA ASP A 68 3.74 5.16 9.19
C ASP A 68 4.24 5.34 10.63
N SER A 69 4.27 6.57 11.13
CA SER A 69 4.54 6.91 12.52
C SER A 69 3.42 7.79 13.06
N GLN A 70 3.04 7.59 14.32
CA GLN A 70 2.02 8.39 15.01
C GLN A 70 2.57 8.92 16.33
N GLU A 71 2.56 10.23 16.48
CA GLU A 71 2.97 10.95 17.68
C GLU A 71 1.80 11.82 18.17
N GLY A 72 1.00 11.28 19.10
CA GLY A 72 -0.22 11.93 19.59
C GLY A 72 -1.24 12.16 18.46
N ASN A 73 -1.52 13.42 18.15
CA ASN A 73 -2.42 13.83 17.06
C ASN A 73 -1.71 13.96 15.69
N ARG A 74 -0.38 13.74 15.63
CA ARG A 74 0.40 13.86 14.41
C ARG A 74 0.61 12.48 13.78
N HIS A 75 0.19 12.33 12.53
CA HIS A 75 0.41 11.14 11.70
C HIS A 75 1.41 11.48 10.58
N CYS A 76 2.54 10.78 10.53
CA CYS A 76 3.56 10.97 9.52
C CYS A 76 3.74 9.70 8.69
N ARG A 77 3.86 9.87 7.37
CA ARG A 77 4.18 8.83 6.39
C ARG A 77 5.54 9.12 5.78
N THR A 78 6.50 8.25 6.03
CA THR A 78 7.84 8.35 5.46
C THR A 78 7.97 7.39 4.30
N PHE A 79 8.20 7.93 3.10
CA PHE A 79 8.42 7.15 1.89
C PHE A 79 9.92 6.88 1.72
N VAL A 80 10.27 5.62 1.44
CA VAL A 80 11.67 5.19 1.32
C VAL A 80 11.86 4.27 0.11
N TRP A 81 13.04 4.33 -0.48
CA TRP A 81 13.50 3.32 -1.43
C TRP A 81 13.80 2.02 -0.70
N ARG A 82 13.21 0.91 -1.13
CA ARG A 82 13.40 -0.40 -0.49
C ARG A 82 14.80 -0.98 -0.68
N SER A 83 15.46 -0.64 -1.78
CA SER A 83 16.80 -1.14 -2.10
C SER A 83 17.86 -0.57 -1.16
N SER A 84 17.76 0.71 -0.81
CA SER A 84 18.78 1.44 -0.04
C SER A 84 18.31 1.90 1.34
N GLY A 85 17.00 1.92 1.60
CA GLY A 85 16.41 2.59 2.76
C GLY A 85 16.46 4.12 2.67
N GLN A 86 16.92 4.68 1.56
CA GLN A 86 17.02 6.13 1.38
C GLN A 86 15.63 6.76 1.42
N GLN A 87 15.50 7.81 2.23
CA GLN A 87 14.26 8.58 2.33
C GLN A 87 14.00 9.35 1.02
N ILE A 88 12.75 9.28 0.58
CA ILE A 88 12.22 10.02 -0.58
C ILE A 88 11.56 11.30 -0.07
N ARG A 89 10.52 11.16 0.75
CA ARG A 89 9.77 12.28 1.35
C ARG A 89 9.06 11.87 2.63
N VAL A 90 8.61 12.85 3.41
CA VAL A 90 7.83 12.65 4.64
C VAL A 90 6.58 13.51 4.58
N ASP A 91 5.42 12.88 4.65
CA ASP A 91 4.12 13.55 4.69
C ASP A 91 3.57 13.49 6.11
N CYS A 92 3.56 14.62 6.81
CA CYS A 92 2.98 14.73 8.14
C CYS A 92 1.66 15.50 8.11
N ARG A 93 0.63 14.94 8.73
CA ARG A 93 -0.66 15.60 8.96
C ARG A 93 -1.04 15.54 10.43
N THR A 94 -1.63 16.62 10.94
CA THR A 94 -2.21 16.64 12.29
C THR A 94 -3.71 16.41 12.18
N GLU A 95 -4.21 15.37 12.84
CA GLU A 95 -5.63 15.05 12.88
C GLU A 95 -6.21 15.51 14.22
N PHE A 96 -7.13 16.47 14.17
CA PHE A 96 -7.89 16.87 15.35
C PHE A 96 -9.05 15.89 15.53
N LYS A 97 -9.01 15.08 16.59
CA LYS A 97 -10.17 14.26 16.97
C LYS A 97 -11.25 15.21 17.53
N PRO A 98 -12.50 15.11 17.07
CA PRO A 98 -13.58 15.85 17.72
C PRO A 98 -13.67 15.35 19.16
N ASP A 99 -13.65 16.28 20.12
CA ASP A 99 -13.80 15.94 21.53
C ASP A 99 -15.14 15.22 21.73
N ALA A 100 -15.10 14.05 22.38
CA ALA A 100 -16.26 13.24 22.75
C ALA A 100 -17.31 13.99 23.62
N ALA A 101 -17.06 15.25 23.96
CA ALA A 101 -17.98 16.14 24.66
C ALA A 101 -19.03 16.78 23.75
N ALA A 102 -18.86 16.78 22.42
CA ALA A 102 -19.82 17.41 21.49
C ALA A 102 -21.01 16.53 21.10
N GLU A 103 -20.99 15.22 21.40
CA GLU A 103 -22.03 14.26 20.99
C GLU A 103 -23.20 14.13 21.98
N LYS A 104 -23.17 14.86 23.11
CA LYS A 104 -24.24 14.89 24.11
C LYS A 104 -24.96 16.23 24.20
N LYS A 105 -25.38 16.82 23.07
CA LYS A 105 -26.26 17.99 23.10
C LYS A 105 -27.43 17.82 22.14
#